data_AF-A0A519VN77-F1
#
_entry.id   AF-A0A519VN77-F1
#
_cell.length_a   1.000
_cell.length_b   1.000
_cell.length_c   1.000
_cell.angle_alpha   90.00
_cell.angle_beta   90.00
_cell.angle_gamma   90.00
#
_symmetry.space_group_name_H-M   'P 1'
#
loop_
_entity.id
_entity.type
_entity.pdbx_description
1 polymer ?
#
loop_
_entity_poly.entity_id
_entity_poly.type
_entity_poly.pdbx_seq_one_letter_code
_entity_poly.pdbx_strand_id
1 'polypeptide(L)'
;MRYRCCLLLSLLLVSYLAAAQRSYELNTGWRASPRAKVAADGPTLSRPGYALAGWQPAVVPGTVLTTQLANHQIPDPFYGLNNQRIPDIYTTGRDYYTYWFAKDFTEQPARGAQQVWLHLRGVNYGCEVYLNGHRLNQQTHYGMFLRQRYNITPWLAPDGRNRLAVLVLPPDPVGNPNGGQGGDGTIALNVASQYTAGWDWIQPVRDRNTGIWDKVTVERTGPVDLKNPHLVTRVPGRRLPTGPQAPARLEVTAELENTNNQPVAGTVQYTVAGQTLRQPVRLPAHSTRLVRLPTATLPSPRL
;
A
#
# COMPACT_ATOMS: atom_id res chain seq x y z
N MET A 1 49.25 -51.18 4.25
CA MET A 1 48.50 -50.29 3.33
C MET A 1 47.09 -50.09 3.86
N ARG A 2 46.76 -48.90 4.37
CA ARG A 2 45.41 -48.53 4.83
C ARG A 2 44.97 -47.33 3.99
N TYR A 3 44.07 -47.56 3.03
CA TYR A 3 43.45 -46.47 2.27
C TYR A 3 42.27 -45.90 3.08
N ARG A 4 42.41 -44.65 3.53
CA ARG A 4 41.32 -43.85 4.09
C ARG A 4 40.47 -43.34 2.93
N CYS A 5 39.22 -43.79 2.85
CA CYS A 5 38.22 -43.25 1.93
C CYS A 5 37.60 -42.00 2.59
N CYS A 6 38.01 -40.81 2.16
CA CYS A 6 37.35 -39.56 2.55
C CYS A 6 36.09 -39.38 1.71
N LEU A 7 34.90 -39.58 2.30
CA LEU A 7 33.65 -39.13 1.71
C LEU A 7 33.60 -37.59 1.78
N LEU A 8 33.76 -36.94 0.63
CA LEU A 8 33.42 -35.54 0.43
C LEU A 8 31.90 -35.42 0.31
N LEU A 9 31.25 -34.93 1.36
CA LEU A 9 29.83 -34.58 1.34
C LEU A 9 29.68 -33.27 0.56
N SER A 10 29.33 -33.35 -0.72
CA SER A 10 28.97 -32.20 -1.54
C SER A 10 27.59 -31.68 -1.12
N LEU A 11 27.58 -30.64 -0.28
CA LEU A 11 26.38 -29.84 0.00
C LEU A 11 25.97 -29.11 -1.29
N LEU A 12 25.02 -29.69 -2.02
CA LEU A 12 24.26 -29.03 -3.07
C LEU A 12 23.43 -27.89 -2.44
N LEU A 13 24.03 -26.71 -2.37
CA LEU A 13 23.33 -25.44 -2.12
C LEU A 13 22.42 -25.17 -3.33
N VAL A 14 21.20 -25.68 -3.28
CA VAL A 14 20.12 -25.23 -4.14
C VAL A 14 19.88 -23.76 -3.79
N SER A 15 20.42 -22.87 -4.60
CA SER A 15 20.11 -21.44 -4.53
C SER A 15 18.67 -21.24 -4.99
N TYR A 16 17.73 -21.45 -4.06
CA TYR A 16 16.37 -20.98 -4.23
C TYR A 16 16.43 -19.47 -4.52
N LEU A 17 15.86 -19.05 -5.65
CA LEU A 17 15.45 -17.67 -5.88
C LEU A 17 14.30 -17.37 -4.90
N ALA A 18 14.62 -17.28 -3.61
CA ALA A 18 13.69 -16.81 -2.61
C ALA A 18 13.55 -15.31 -2.81
N ALA A 19 12.39 -14.87 -3.30
CA ALA A 19 12.01 -13.48 -3.13
C ALA A 19 12.08 -13.16 -1.63
N ALA A 20 12.78 -12.08 -1.27
CA ALA A 20 12.97 -11.68 0.13
C ALA A 20 11.63 -11.47 0.85
N GLN A 21 10.58 -11.15 0.08
CA GLN A 21 9.24 -10.84 0.54
C GLN A 21 8.25 -11.50 -0.42
N ARG A 22 7.12 -11.97 0.11
CA ARG A 22 5.97 -12.45 -0.67
C ARG A 22 4.78 -11.55 -0.35
N SER A 23 4.08 -11.08 -1.37
CA SER A 23 2.91 -10.24 -1.19
C SER A 23 1.73 -10.70 -2.04
N TYR A 24 0.53 -10.36 -1.58
CA TYR A 24 -0.70 -10.51 -2.33
C TYR A 24 -1.62 -9.33 -2.06
N GLU A 25 -2.52 -9.08 -3.01
CA GLU A 25 -3.44 -7.96 -2.96
C GLU A 25 -4.79 -8.38 -2.37
N LEU A 26 -5.33 -7.54 -1.48
CA LEU A 26 -6.69 -7.64 -0.99
C LEU A 26 -7.60 -6.87 -1.96
N ASN A 27 -7.88 -7.41 -3.15
CA ASN A 27 -8.56 -6.71 -4.24
C ASN A 27 -10.00 -7.18 -4.53
N THR A 28 -10.55 -8.08 -3.72
CA THR A 28 -11.89 -8.67 -3.93
C THR A 28 -12.61 -8.91 -2.61
N GLY A 29 -13.95 -8.99 -2.66
CA GLY A 29 -14.78 -9.35 -1.51
C GLY A 29 -14.81 -8.30 -0.39
N TRP A 30 -14.52 -7.05 -0.71
CA TRP A 30 -14.72 -5.93 0.20
C TRP A 30 -16.21 -5.67 0.40
N ARG A 31 -16.55 -5.18 1.59
CA ARG A 31 -17.89 -4.71 1.93
C ARG A 31 -17.80 -3.31 2.52
N ALA A 32 -18.84 -2.51 2.37
CA ALA A 32 -18.90 -1.19 2.95
C ALA A 32 -20.28 -0.86 3.53
N SER A 33 -20.30 0.11 4.43
CA SER A 33 -21.52 0.70 4.97
C SER A 33 -21.26 2.14 5.38
N PRO A 34 -22.23 3.06 5.20
CA PRO A 34 -22.16 4.39 5.79
C PRO A 34 -21.91 4.29 7.30
N ARG A 35 -21.01 5.10 7.84
CA ARG A 35 -20.70 5.15 9.28
C ARG A 35 -21.95 5.38 10.12
N ALA A 36 -22.87 6.23 9.66
CA ALA A 36 -24.11 6.56 10.35
C ALA A 36 -25.05 5.34 10.55
N LYS A 37 -24.95 4.30 9.71
CA LYS A 37 -25.76 3.08 9.81
C LYS A 37 -25.14 2.01 10.72
N VAL A 38 -23.96 2.27 11.27
CA VAL A 38 -23.18 1.29 12.03
C VAL A 38 -22.96 1.80 13.45
N ALA A 39 -23.57 1.14 14.43
CA ALA A 39 -23.40 1.47 15.84
C ALA A 39 -22.10 0.91 16.44
N ALA A 40 -21.63 -0.24 15.93
CA ALA A 40 -20.41 -0.89 16.39
C ALA A 40 -19.15 -0.05 16.09
N ASP A 41 -18.15 -0.18 16.96
CA ASP A 41 -16.86 0.48 16.85
C ASP A 41 -15.86 -0.31 15.97
N GLY A 42 -14.73 0.32 15.62
CA GLY A 42 -13.69 -0.29 14.79
C GLY A 42 -13.12 -1.61 15.34
N PRO A 43 -12.81 -1.72 16.65
CA PRO A 43 -12.45 -2.99 17.27
C PRO A 43 -13.49 -4.09 17.05
N THR A 44 -14.77 -3.80 17.27
CA THR A 44 -15.83 -4.81 17.08
C THR A 44 -15.97 -5.20 15.60
N LEU A 45 -15.97 -4.22 14.70
CA LEU A 45 -16.15 -4.43 13.26
C LEU A 45 -15.01 -5.23 12.62
N SER A 46 -13.78 -5.08 13.13
CA SER A 46 -12.61 -5.80 12.63
C SER A 46 -12.50 -7.24 13.14
N ARG A 47 -13.47 -7.75 13.91
CA ARG A 47 -13.49 -9.17 14.32
C ARG A 47 -14.24 -10.02 13.28
N PRO A 48 -13.64 -11.12 12.77
CA PRO A 48 -14.31 -12.00 11.80
C PRO A 48 -15.68 -12.52 12.25
N GLY A 49 -15.86 -12.73 13.56
CA GLY A 49 -17.12 -13.21 14.15
C GLY A 49 -18.26 -12.19 14.18
N TYR A 50 -17.98 -10.90 13.94
CA TYR A 50 -19.05 -9.89 13.85
C TYR A 50 -19.78 -10.03 12.51
N ALA A 51 -21.11 -10.02 12.50
CA ALA A 51 -21.86 -10.13 11.26
C ALA A 51 -21.91 -8.78 10.53
N LEU A 52 -21.47 -8.73 9.27
CA LEU A 52 -21.62 -7.56 8.40
C LEU A 52 -22.98 -7.58 7.67
N ALA A 53 -24.05 -7.94 8.37
CA ALA A 53 -25.39 -8.01 7.78
C ALA A 53 -25.81 -6.63 7.24
N GLY A 54 -26.39 -6.60 6.04
CA GLY A 54 -26.79 -5.36 5.37
C GLY A 54 -25.65 -4.52 4.77
N TRP A 55 -24.39 -4.92 4.91
CA TRP A 55 -23.28 -4.22 4.24
C TRP A 55 -23.24 -4.57 2.76
N GLN A 56 -23.04 -3.57 1.91
CA GLN A 56 -23.00 -3.73 0.46
C GLN A 56 -21.61 -4.17 -0.03
N PRO A 57 -21.50 -4.91 -1.15
CA PRO A 57 -20.23 -5.09 -1.84
C PRO A 57 -19.56 -3.74 -2.11
N ALA A 58 -18.25 -3.66 -1.90
CA ALA A 58 -17.47 -2.45 -2.08
C ALA A 58 -16.39 -2.61 -3.14
N VAL A 59 -16.10 -1.50 -3.83
CA VAL A 59 -15.07 -1.41 -4.86
C VAL A 59 -13.79 -0.88 -4.20
N VAL A 60 -12.76 -1.73 -4.14
CA VAL A 60 -11.41 -1.38 -3.65
C VAL A 60 -10.38 -2.05 -4.58
N PRO A 61 -9.49 -1.30 -5.24
CA PRO A 61 -9.37 0.17 -5.20
C PRO A 61 -10.60 0.92 -5.75
N GLY A 62 -11.02 1.99 -5.07
CA GLY A 62 -12.21 2.76 -5.45
C GLY A 62 -12.61 3.81 -4.42
N THR A 63 -13.73 4.48 -4.68
CA THR A 63 -14.34 5.50 -3.82
C THR A 63 -15.70 5.04 -3.27
N VAL A 64 -16.24 5.77 -2.30
CA VAL A 64 -17.62 5.61 -1.83
C VAL A 64 -18.58 5.77 -3.00
N LEU A 65 -18.39 6.77 -3.86
CA LEU A 65 -19.21 7.00 -5.05
C LEU A 65 -19.13 5.83 -6.04
N THR A 66 -17.94 5.28 -6.31
CA THR A 66 -17.83 4.08 -7.17
C THR A 66 -18.56 2.88 -6.57
N THR A 67 -18.53 2.73 -5.25
CA THR A 67 -19.26 1.68 -4.54
C THR A 67 -20.77 1.91 -4.63
N GLN A 68 -21.26 3.14 -4.46
CA GLN A 68 -22.67 3.47 -4.62
C GLN A 68 -23.15 3.20 -6.07
N LEU A 69 -22.35 3.57 -7.06
CA LEU A 69 -22.64 3.34 -8.48
C LEU A 69 -22.73 1.84 -8.80
N ALA A 70 -21.75 1.04 -8.34
CA ALA A 70 -21.73 -0.41 -8.56
C ALA A 70 -22.91 -1.14 -7.90
N ASN A 71 -23.53 -0.53 -6.88
CA ASN A 71 -24.73 -1.03 -6.21
C ASN A 71 -26.03 -0.36 -6.70
N HIS A 72 -25.98 0.38 -7.82
CA HIS A 72 -27.12 1.09 -8.41
C HIS A 72 -27.83 2.08 -7.47
N GLN A 73 -27.11 2.64 -6.49
CA GLN A 73 -27.65 3.60 -5.53
C GLN A 73 -27.67 5.03 -6.06
N ILE A 74 -26.86 5.28 -7.10
CA ILE A 74 -26.76 6.55 -7.80
C ILE A 74 -26.82 6.28 -9.31
N PRO A 75 -27.30 7.24 -10.12
CA PRO A 75 -27.19 7.14 -11.56
C PRO A 75 -25.72 7.32 -12.00
N ASP A 76 -25.39 6.86 -13.21
CA ASP A 76 -24.08 7.11 -13.83
C ASP A 76 -23.84 8.63 -13.95
N PRO A 77 -22.85 9.20 -13.23
CA PRO A 77 -22.62 10.64 -13.21
C PRO A 77 -22.15 11.20 -14.56
N PHE A 78 -21.68 10.37 -15.49
CA PHE A 78 -21.20 10.82 -16.80
C PHE A 78 -22.33 10.99 -17.83
N TYR A 79 -23.53 10.47 -17.56
CA TYR A 79 -24.64 10.54 -18.50
C TYR A 79 -25.56 11.73 -18.24
N GLY A 80 -25.69 12.60 -19.25
CA GLY A 80 -26.61 13.75 -19.22
C GLY A 80 -26.42 14.63 -17.98
N LEU A 81 -27.51 14.88 -17.25
CA LEU A 81 -27.51 15.67 -16.01
C LEU A 81 -27.51 14.82 -14.73
N ASN A 82 -27.19 13.53 -14.83
CA ASN A 82 -27.26 12.61 -13.69
C ASN A 82 -26.39 13.04 -12.50
N ASN A 83 -25.24 13.68 -12.74
CA ASN A 83 -24.38 14.18 -11.67
C ASN A 83 -25.09 15.21 -10.75
N GLN A 84 -26.13 15.90 -11.24
CA GLN A 84 -26.92 16.84 -10.42
C GLN A 84 -27.87 16.13 -9.45
N ARG A 85 -28.16 14.85 -9.68
CA ARG A 85 -29.04 14.02 -8.83
C ARG A 85 -28.32 13.37 -7.67
N ILE A 86 -26.99 13.48 -7.64
CA ILE A 86 -26.15 12.89 -6.60
C ILE A 86 -25.86 13.99 -5.56
N PRO A 87 -26.18 13.78 -4.27
CA PRO A 87 -25.96 14.79 -3.23
C PRO A 87 -24.49 15.19 -3.09
N ASP A 88 -24.18 16.48 -3.16
CA ASP A 88 -22.81 16.96 -2.99
C ASP A 88 -22.42 17.03 -1.52
N ILE A 89 -21.24 16.52 -1.19
CA ILE A 89 -20.70 16.51 0.16
C ILE A 89 -20.59 17.89 0.82
N TYR A 90 -20.41 18.96 0.04
CA TYR A 90 -20.40 20.32 0.57
C TYR A 90 -21.76 20.68 1.20
N THR A 91 -22.86 20.19 0.64
CA THR A 91 -24.22 20.44 1.14
C THR A 91 -24.66 19.40 2.18
N THR A 92 -24.37 18.12 1.96
CA THR A 92 -24.79 17.05 2.88
C THR A 92 -23.94 16.97 4.15
N GLY A 93 -22.75 17.57 4.14
CA GLY A 93 -21.73 17.38 5.16
C GLY A 93 -20.94 16.07 4.98
N ARG A 94 -19.80 16.00 5.67
CA ARG A 94 -18.81 14.91 5.57
C ARG A 94 -19.35 13.55 6.03
N ASP A 95 -20.24 13.54 7.01
CA ASP A 95 -20.79 12.29 7.57
C ASP A 95 -21.54 11.47 6.54
N TYR A 96 -22.15 12.10 5.53
CA TYR A 96 -22.86 11.42 4.45
C TYR A 96 -21.96 10.49 3.64
N TYR A 97 -20.68 10.84 3.47
CA TYR A 97 -19.67 10.06 2.73
C TYR A 97 -18.58 9.47 3.63
N THR A 98 -18.76 9.47 4.95
CA THR A 98 -17.89 8.75 5.88
C THR A 98 -18.31 7.29 5.95
N TYR A 99 -17.45 6.37 5.53
CA TYR A 99 -17.79 4.95 5.30
C TYR A 99 -16.83 4.02 6.00
N TRP A 100 -17.38 2.92 6.51
CA TRP A 100 -16.61 1.74 6.84
C TRP A 100 -16.38 0.89 5.59
N PHE A 101 -15.17 0.36 5.46
CA PHE A 101 -14.79 -0.68 4.51
C PHE A 101 -14.26 -1.88 5.31
N ALA A 102 -14.73 -3.08 5.01
CA ALA A 102 -14.31 -4.30 5.68
C ALA A 102 -13.93 -5.40 4.69
N LYS A 103 -12.92 -6.20 5.07
CA LYS A 103 -12.37 -7.28 4.26
C LYS A 103 -11.94 -8.44 5.13
N ASP A 104 -12.56 -9.59 4.90
CA ASP A 104 -12.08 -10.88 5.39
C ASP A 104 -10.95 -11.40 4.50
N PHE A 105 -9.87 -11.88 5.11
CA PHE A 105 -8.75 -12.49 4.42
C PHE A 105 -8.13 -13.62 5.25
N THR A 106 -7.45 -14.54 4.57
CA THR A 106 -6.75 -15.65 5.23
C THR A 106 -5.26 -15.37 5.23
N GLU A 107 -4.66 -15.35 6.42
CA GLU A 107 -3.22 -15.22 6.60
C GLU A 107 -2.82 -15.97 7.86
N GLN A 108 -1.98 -16.98 7.71
CA GLN A 108 -1.50 -17.78 8.84
C GLN A 108 -0.63 -16.92 9.77
N PRO A 109 -0.55 -17.20 11.07
CA PRO A 109 0.41 -16.53 11.94
C PRO A 109 1.86 -16.62 11.40
N ALA A 110 2.68 -15.62 11.71
CA ALA A 110 4.10 -15.66 11.39
C ALA A 110 4.81 -16.82 12.11
N ARG A 111 5.78 -17.46 11.45
CA ARG A 111 6.61 -18.52 12.06
C ARG A 111 8.02 -18.02 12.27
N GLY A 112 8.61 -18.34 13.42
CA GLY A 112 9.98 -17.93 13.75
C GLY A 112 10.13 -16.40 13.70
N ALA A 113 11.12 -15.92 12.96
CA ALA A 113 11.44 -14.50 12.82
C ALA A 113 10.75 -13.79 11.63
N GLN A 114 9.77 -14.45 11.00
CA GLN A 114 8.99 -13.82 9.93
C GLN A 114 8.13 -12.67 10.47
N GLN A 115 7.83 -11.71 9.61
CA GLN A 115 6.86 -10.64 9.90
C GLN A 115 5.82 -10.59 8.79
N VAL A 116 4.64 -10.07 9.14
CA VAL A 116 3.54 -9.81 8.23
C VAL A 116 3.14 -8.34 8.34
N TRP A 117 3.00 -7.70 7.19
CA TRP A 117 2.74 -6.27 7.05
C TRP A 117 1.48 -6.03 6.25
N LEU A 118 0.70 -5.05 6.67
CA LEU A 118 -0.39 -4.48 5.90
C LEU A 118 0.10 -3.18 5.26
N HIS A 119 -0.14 -3.05 3.95
CA HIS A 119 0.12 -1.81 3.22
C HIS A 119 -1.20 -1.25 2.69
N LEU A 120 -1.44 0.04 2.91
CA LEU A 120 -2.45 0.81 2.20
C LEU A 120 -1.72 1.83 1.34
N ARG A 121 -1.78 1.67 0.01
CA ARG A 121 -1.01 2.52 -0.91
C ARG A 121 -1.60 3.91 -1.08
N GLY A 122 -2.90 4.06 -0.85
CA GLY A 122 -3.60 5.34 -0.92
C GLY A 122 -5.01 5.25 -0.34
N VAL A 123 -5.31 6.17 0.58
CA VAL A 123 -6.65 6.38 1.14
C VAL A 123 -6.95 7.86 1.06
N ASN A 124 -8.11 8.22 0.51
CA ASN A 124 -8.57 9.59 0.43
C ASN A 124 -9.77 9.76 1.39
N TYR A 125 -9.73 10.58 2.43
CA TYR A 125 -8.60 11.40 2.88
C TYR A 125 -8.11 10.99 4.27
N GLY A 126 -9.03 10.96 5.23
CA GLY A 126 -8.75 10.51 6.59
C GLY A 126 -9.01 9.02 6.73
N CYS A 127 -8.24 8.30 7.54
CA CYS A 127 -8.61 6.94 7.92
C CYS A 127 -8.16 6.44 9.29
N GLU A 128 -8.99 5.55 9.83
CA GLU A 128 -8.69 4.74 11.00
C GLU A 128 -8.67 3.27 10.58
N VAL A 129 -7.62 2.54 10.94
CA VAL A 129 -7.37 1.19 10.43
C VAL A 129 -7.41 0.21 11.59
N TYR A 130 -8.19 -0.85 11.45
CA TYR A 130 -8.42 -1.85 12.49
C TYR A 130 -8.24 -3.27 11.96
N LEU A 131 -7.65 -4.15 12.76
CA LEU A 131 -7.46 -5.56 12.44
C LEU A 131 -7.77 -6.40 13.69
N ASN A 132 -8.69 -7.35 13.57
CA ASN A 132 -8.99 -8.35 14.60
C ASN A 132 -9.22 -7.77 16.01
N GLY A 133 -9.85 -6.60 16.13
CA GLY A 133 -10.07 -5.95 17.42
C GLY A 133 -9.06 -4.87 17.79
N HIS A 134 -8.04 -4.64 16.98
CA HIS A 134 -6.94 -3.72 17.30
C HIS A 134 -6.88 -2.56 16.32
N ARG A 135 -6.82 -1.33 16.82
CA ARG A 135 -6.51 -0.15 16.01
C ARG A 135 -5.02 -0.15 15.68
N LEU A 136 -4.68 -0.07 14.40
CA LEU A 136 -3.30 -0.12 13.91
C LEU A 136 -2.60 1.24 13.92
N ASN A 137 -3.34 2.34 13.78
CA ASN A 137 -2.81 3.70 13.84
C ASN A 137 -3.20 4.39 15.16
N GLN A 138 -2.22 4.97 15.86
CA GLN A 138 -2.44 5.68 17.13
C GLN A 138 -3.35 6.91 16.97
N GLN A 139 -3.27 7.56 15.80
CA GLN A 139 -4.06 8.72 15.42
C GLN A 139 -4.64 8.50 14.03
N THR A 140 -5.73 9.18 13.71
CA THR A 140 -6.30 9.19 12.36
C THR A 140 -5.25 9.65 11.37
N HIS A 141 -5.03 8.85 10.32
CA HIS A 141 -4.11 9.21 9.25
C HIS A 141 -4.83 10.15 8.28
N TYR A 142 -4.12 11.15 7.75
CA TYR A 142 -4.64 12.07 6.73
C TYR A 142 -3.62 12.21 5.61
N GLY A 143 -4.08 12.18 4.36
CA GLY A 143 -3.22 12.40 3.19
C GLY A 143 -3.49 11.40 2.07
N MET A 144 -4.03 11.88 0.95
CA MET A 144 -4.37 11.03 -0.20
C MET A 144 -3.16 10.32 -0.79
N PHE A 145 -2.00 10.98 -0.78
CA PHE A 145 -0.77 10.52 -1.44
C PHE A 145 0.20 9.80 -0.50
N LEU A 146 -0.15 9.66 0.78
CA LEU A 146 0.71 9.03 1.77
C LEU A 146 0.44 7.52 1.84
N ARG A 147 1.51 6.74 1.67
CA ARG A 147 1.48 5.28 1.84
C ARG A 147 1.52 4.96 3.32
N GLN A 148 0.69 4.01 3.75
CA GLN A 148 0.66 3.52 5.11
C GLN A 148 1.16 2.09 5.17
N ARG A 149 1.89 1.77 6.24
CA ARG A 149 2.40 0.43 6.47
C ARG A 149 2.34 0.09 7.96
N TYR A 150 1.79 -1.07 8.27
CA TYR A 150 1.61 -1.54 9.64
C TYR A 150 2.18 -2.95 9.80
N ASN A 151 2.98 -3.18 10.85
CA ASN A 151 3.31 -4.54 11.25
C ASN A 151 2.06 -5.16 11.90
N ILE A 152 1.47 -6.14 11.23
CA ILE A 152 0.24 -6.80 11.68
C ILE A 152 0.51 -8.15 12.35
N THR A 153 1.77 -8.58 12.42
CA THR A 153 2.18 -9.85 13.03
C THR A 153 1.55 -10.11 14.40
N PRO A 154 1.54 -9.15 15.35
CA PRO A 154 0.99 -9.38 16.68
C PRO A 154 -0.53 -9.56 16.72
N TRP A 155 -1.22 -9.17 15.65
CA TRP A 155 -2.68 -9.07 15.60
C TRP A 155 -3.32 -10.12 14.69
N LEU A 156 -2.53 -11.01 14.07
CA LEU A 156 -3.05 -12.10 13.26
C LEU A 156 -3.79 -13.13 14.11
N ALA A 157 -4.93 -13.59 13.61
CA ALA A 157 -5.73 -14.60 14.28
C ALA A 157 -5.00 -15.96 14.29
N PRO A 158 -5.03 -16.72 15.41
CA PRO A 158 -4.39 -18.03 15.50
C PRO A 158 -4.89 -19.06 14.48
N ASP A 159 -6.15 -18.96 14.06
CA ASP A 159 -6.77 -19.84 13.07
C ASP A 159 -6.57 -19.35 11.61
N GLY A 160 -5.86 -18.23 11.44
CA GLY A 160 -5.55 -17.62 10.16
C GLY A 160 -6.70 -16.84 9.52
N ARG A 161 -7.87 -16.73 10.16
CA ARG A 161 -9.01 -15.96 9.63
C ARG A 161 -8.97 -14.54 10.20
N ASN A 162 -8.73 -13.56 9.34
CA ASN A 162 -8.51 -12.18 9.73
C ASN A 162 -9.55 -11.26 9.10
N ARG A 163 -9.90 -10.17 9.80
CA ARG A 163 -10.72 -9.09 9.24
C ARG A 163 -10.07 -7.74 9.43
N LEU A 164 -9.87 -7.06 8.30
CA LEU A 164 -9.53 -5.66 8.23
C LEU A 164 -10.83 -4.83 8.24
N ALA A 165 -10.89 -3.78 9.05
CA ALA A 165 -11.90 -2.73 8.96
C ALA A 165 -11.23 -1.37 8.88
N VAL A 166 -11.67 -0.51 7.96
CA VAL A 166 -11.12 0.83 7.73
C VAL A 166 -12.27 1.82 7.74
N LEU A 167 -12.24 2.79 8.65
CA LEU A 167 -13.11 3.96 8.57
C LEU A 167 -12.44 4.98 7.67
N VAL A 168 -13.10 5.38 6.60
CA VAL A 168 -12.60 6.39 5.67
C VAL A 168 -13.44 7.65 5.80
N LEU A 169 -12.76 8.77 6.01
CA LEU A 169 -13.33 10.09 6.20
C LEU A 169 -13.01 10.96 4.97
N PRO A 170 -13.95 11.78 4.50
CA PRO A 170 -13.69 12.74 3.43
C PRO A 170 -12.64 13.80 3.80
N PRO A 171 -12.10 14.53 2.81
CA PRO A 171 -11.29 15.73 3.04
C PRO A 171 -11.95 16.72 4.00
N ASP A 172 -11.15 17.55 4.69
CA ASP A 172 -11.63 18.61 5.56
C ASP A 172 -10.68 19.81 5.51
N PRO A 173 -11.05 20.92 4.85
CA PRO A 173 -12.37 21.21 4.27
C PRO A 173 -12.64 20.46 2.95
N VAL A 174 -13.92 20.30 2.58
CA VAL A 174 -14.32 19.62 1.33
C VAL A 174 -14.38 20.53 0.09
N GLY A 175 -14.33 21.85 0.28
CA GLY A 175 -14.45 22.85 -0.78
C GLY A 175 -15.85 23.05 -1.34
N ASN A 176 -16.26 24.32 -1.49
CA ASN A 176 -17.51 24.69 -2.17
C ASN A 176 -17.34 24.59 -3.69
N PRO A 177 -18.14 23.76 -4.39
CA PRO A 177 -18.12 23.69 -5.84
C PRO A 177 -18.86 24.88 -6.47
N ASN A 178 -18.20 26.04 -6.55
CA ASN A 178 -18.78 27.28 -7.09
C ASN A 178 -18.68 27.41 -8.63
N GLY A 179 -18.25 26.35 -9.33
CA GLY A 179 -18.01 26.34 -10.78
C GLY A 179 -16.64 26.88 -11.23
N GLY A 180 -15.80 27.34 -10.30
CA GLY A 180 -14.42 27.74 -10.54
C GLY A 180 -13.43 26.57 -10.59
N GLN A 181 -12.18 26.89 -10.92
CA GLN A 181 -11.05 25.96 -10.92
C GLN A 181 -10.67 25.56 -9.49
N GLY A 182 -11.16 24.41 -9.02
CA GLY A 182 -10.99 23.94 -7.64
C GLY A 182 -12.08 24.44 -6.69
N GLY A 183 -13.23 24.86 -7.23
CA GLY A 183 -14.31 25.45 -6.44
C GLY A 183 -13.88 26.77 -5.78
N ASP A 184 -14.10 26.90 -4.47
CA ASP A 184 -13.62 28.03 -3.67
C ASP A 184 -12.13 27.96 -3.29
N GLY A 185 -11.41 26.93 -3.74
CA GLY A 185 -9.99 26.72 -3.48
C GLY A 185 -9.66 26.20 -2.08
N THR A 186 -10.62 26.13 -1.15
CA THR A 186 -10.34 25.71 0.24
C THR A 186 -9.93 24.25 0.34
N ILE A 187 -10.37 23.40 -0.60
CA ILE A 187 -9.94 22.00 -0.69
C ILE A 187 -8.41 21.86 -0.80
N ALA A 188 -7.70 22.89 -1.30
CA ALA A 188 -6.25 22.91 -1.42
C ALA A 188 -5.51 22.97 -0.07
N LEU A 189 -6.21 23.20 1.05
CA LEU A 189 -5.64 23.05 2.40
C LEU A 189 -5.37 21.58 2.76
N ASN A 190 -5.96 20.64 2.02
CA ASN A 190 -5.72 19.20 2.18
C ASN A 190 -4.58 18.72 1.28
N VAL A 191 -3.96 17.59 1.67
CA VAL A 191 -3.05 16.82 0.80
C VAL A 191 -3.89 15.86 -0.05
N ALA A 192 -4.74 16.40 -0.93
CA ALA A 192 -5.68 15.66 -1.76
C ALA A 192 -5.82 16.27 -3.17
N SER A 193 -6.49 15.55 -4.08
CA SER A 193 -6.75 16.04 -5.44
C SER A 193 -7.74 17.22 -5.44
N GLN A 194 -7.23 18.41 -5.77
CA GLN A 194 -7.98 19.67 -5.73
C GLN A 194 -9.13 19.72 -6.75
N TYR A 195 -8.94 19.11 -7.93
CA TYR A 195 -9.96 19.11 -9.00
C TYR A 195 -11.29 18.49 -8.58
N THR A 196 -11.33 17.73 -7.48
CA THR A 196 -12.53 17.03 -7.04
C THR A 196 -13.65 17.97 -6.58
N ALA A 197 -13.32 19.23 -6.26
CA ALA A 197 -14.30 20.30 -6.05
C ALA A 197 -14.85 20.91 -7.36
N GLY A 198 -14.38 20.43 -8.52
CA GLY A 198 -14.71 20.93 -9.85
C GLY A 198 -13.53 21.64 -10.52
N TRP A 199 -13.54 21.65 -11.86
CA TRP A 199 -12.59 22.41 -12.68
C TRP A 199 -13.24 22.78 -14.03
N ASP A 200 -12.57 23.57 -14.88
CA ASP A 200 -13.09 23.92 -16.21
C ASP A 200 -13.28 22.70 -17.15
N TRP A 201 -12.61 21.59 -16.87
CA TRP A 201 -12.71 20.33 -17.63
C TRP A 201 -13.51 19.23 -16.92
N ILE A 202 -14.02 19.47 -15.70
CA ILE A 202 -14.76 18.44 -14.95
C ILE A 202 -15.74 19.02 -13.93
N GLN A 203 -16.89 18.36 -13.82
CA GLN A 203 -17.86 18.66 -12.77
C GLN A 203 -17.34 18.19 -11.39
N PRO A 204 -17.81 18.80 -10.29
CA PRO A 204 -17.45 18.37 -8.94
C PRO A 204 -17.78 16.89 -8.71
N VAL A 205 -16.80 16.16 -8.14
CA VAL A 205 -17.00 14.77 -7.74
C VAL A 205 -17.67 14.78 -6.37
N ARG A 206 -18.88 14.22 -6.28
CA ARG A 206 -19.79 14.47 -5.15
C ARG A 206 -19.28 13.97 -3.80
N ASP A 207 -18.43 12.94 -3.77
CA ASP A 207 -17.78 12.42 -2.56
C ASP A 207 -16.34 12.94 -2.38
N ARG A 208 -15.87 13.88 -3.21
CA ARG A 208 -14.46 14.31 -3.33
C ARG A 208 -13.45 13.16 -3.44
N ASN A 209 -13.83 12.09 -4.14
CA ASN A 209 -13.06 10.84 -4.26
C ASN A 209 -12.79 10.13 -2.92
N THR A 210 -13.65 10.26 -1.91
CA THR A 210 -13.44 9.62 -0.60
C THR A 210 -13.43 8.09 -0.75
N GLY A 211 -12.37 7.42 -0.31
CA GLY A 211 -12.28 5.95 -0.32
C GLY A 211 -10.85 5.40 -0.27
N ILE A 212 -10.74 4.09 -0.38
CA ILE A 212 -9.45 3.39 -0.51
C ILE A 212 -9.11 3.34 -2.00
N TRP A 213 -8.54 4.44 -2.50
CA TRP A 213 -8.40 4.69 -3.95
C TRP A 213 -7.26 3.90 -4.61
N ASP A 214 -6.44 3.22 -3.81
CA ASP A 214 -5.31 2.45 -4.31
C ASP A 214 -5.17 1.09 -3.57
N LYS A 215 -4.18 0.29 -3.97
CA LYS A 215 -3.99 -1.10 -3.54
C LYS A 215 -3.86 -1.24 -2.03
N VAL A 216 -4.47 -2.30 -1.52
CA VAL A 216 -4.23 -2.84 -0.18
C VAL A 216 -3.53 -4.19 -0.34
N THR A 217 -2.36 -4.36 0.28
CA THR A 217 -1.59 -5.60 0.16
C THR A 217 -1.15 -6.13 1.52
N VAL A 218 -1.13 -7.45 1.64
CA VAL A 218 -0.46 -8.14 2.75
C VAL A 218 0.89 -8.62 2.25
N GLU A 219 1.93 -8.37 3.01
CA GLU A 219 3.31 -8.74 2.70
C GLU A 219 3.90 -9.55 3.85
N ARG A 220 4.45 -10.71 3.54
CA ARG A 220 5.24 -11.52 4.47
C ARG A 220 6.72 -11.37 4.15
N THR A 221 7.49 -11.04 5.18
CA THR A 221 8.94 -10.90 5.12
C THR A 221 9.61 -11.98 5.96
N GLY A 222 10.89 -12.23 5.67
CA GLY A 222 11.76 -12.92 6.60
C GLY A 222 12.16 -12.04 7.80
N PRO A 223 13.31 -12.33 8.44
CA PRO A 223 13.80 -11.57 9.59
C PRO A 223 14.28 -10.16 9.25
N VAL A 224 14.52 -9.89 7.98
CA VAL A 224 14.92 -8.59 7.46
C VAL A 224 13.90 -8.15 6.44
N ASP A 225 13.49 -6.91 6.59
CA ASP A 225 12.60 -6.23 5.68
C ASP A 225 13.40 -5.35 4.72
N LEU A 226 13.17 -5.52 3.42
CA LEU A 226 13.82 -4.77 2.35
C LEU A 226 12.89 -3.65 1.89
N LYS A 227 13.30 -2.41 2.13
CA LYS A 227 12.53 -1.20 1.82
C LYS A 227 13.22 -0.38 0.74
N ASN A 228 12.40 0.35 -0.02
CA ASN A 228 12.84 1.42 -0.91
C ASN A 228 14.04 1.06 -1.83
N PRO A 229 14.01 -0.08 -2.56
CA PRO A 229 15.05 -0.36 -3.54
C PRO A 229 15.04 0.73 -4.61
N HIS A 230 16.18 1.35 -4.82
CA HIS A 230 16.35 2.49 -5.72
C HIS A 230 17.58 2.28 -6.60
N LEU A 231 17.39 2.47 -7.90
CA LEU A 231 18.42 2.37 -8.92
C LEU A 231 18.60 3.74 -9.57
N VAL A 232 19.78 4.33 -9.40
CA VAL A 232 20.18 5.55 -10.12
C VAL A 232 21.01 5.15 -11.33
N THR A 233 20.54 5.53 -12.51
CA THR A 233 21.29 5.35 -13.76
C THR A 233 22.05 6.62 -14.11
N ARG A 234 23.39 6.52 -14.14
CA ARG A 234 24.28 7.62 -14.54
C ARG A 234 24.95 7.30 -15.87
N VAL A 235 24.62 8.07 -16.89
CA VAL A 235 25.33 8.08 -18.18
C VAL A 235 26.29 9.27 -18.16
N PRO A 236 27.61 9.04 -18.24
CA PRO A 236 28.59 10.13 -18.34
C PRO A 236 28.41 10.93 -19.63
N GLY A 237 28.82 12.20 -19.61
CA GLY A 237 28.82 13.06 -20.79
C GLY A 237 27.43 13.51 -21.24
N ARG A 238 27.34 13.96 -22.50
CA ARG A 238 26.11 14.48 -23.10
C ARG A 238 25.26 13.32 -23.62
N ARG A 239 23.98 13.28 -23.21
CA ARG A 239 23.01 12.33 -23.77
C ARG A 239 22.62 12.72 -25.18
N LEU A 240 22.79 11.79 -26.12
CA LEU A 240 22.37 11.97 -27.50
C LEU A 240 21.01 11.27 -27.73
N PRO A 241 20.00 11.92 -28.35
CA PRO A 241 18.72 11.27 -28.64
C PRO A 241 18.82 10.03 -29.54
N THR A 242 19.88 9.97 -30.35
CA THR A 242 20.19 8.88 -31.28
C THR A 242 21.67 8.52 -31.19
N GLY A 243 22.00 7.25 -31.43
CA GLY A 243 23.39 6.77 -31.45
C GLY A 243 23.88 6.23 -30.10
N PRO A 244 25.12 5.70 -30.07
CA PRO A 244 25.67 5.05 -28.89
C PRO A 244 25.88 6.05 -27.76
N GLN A 245 25.66 5.60 -26.53
CA GLN A 245 26.02 6.32 -25.31
C GLN A 245 27.30 5.72 -24.71
N ALA A 246 27.97 6.49 -23.86
CA ALA A 246 29.00 5.95 -22.98
C ALA A 246 28.39 4.91 -22.00
N PRO A 247 29.19 3.96 -21.48
CA PRO A 247 28.73 3.00 -20.49
C PRO A 247 28.03 3.67 -19.31
N ALA A 248 26.84 3.18 -18.96
CA ALA A 248 26.09 3.68 -17.81
C ALA A 248 26.56 3.02 -16.51
N ARG A 249 26.64 3.80 -15.43
CA ARG A 249 26.80 3.30 -14.06
C ARG A 249 25.43 3.16 -13.40
N LEU A 250 25.20 2.00 -12.81
CA LEU A 250 23.97 1.61 -12.15
C LEU A 250 24.22 1.55 -10.64
N GLU A 251 23.85 2.62 -9.95
CA GLU A 251 24.06 2.78 -8.51
C GLU A 251 22.80 2.30 -7.78
N VAL A 252 22.91 1.23 -7.00
CA VAL A 252 21.77 0.64 -6.28
C VAL A 252 21.86 0.87 -4.79
N THR A 253 20.76 1.31 -4.21
CA THR A 253 20.57 1.43 -2.77
C THR A 253 19.31 0.71 -2.33
N ALA A 254 19.32 0.13 -1.14
CA ALA A 254 18.12 -0.38 -0.49
C ALA A 254 18.23 -0.16 1.02
N GLU A 255 17.11 0.12 1.67
CA GLU A 255 17.03 0.14 3.13
C GLU A 255 16.74 -1.27 3.63
N LEU A 256 17.50 -1.74 4.61
CA LEU A 256 17.26 -3.02 5.27
C LEU A 256 16.92 -2.75 6.73
N GLU A 257 15.76 -3.24 7.18
CA GLU A 257 15.32 -3.15 8.56
C GLU A 257 15.31 -4.53 9.19
N ASN A 258 16.01 -4.68 10.31
CA ASN A 258 15.88 -5.84 11.19
C ASN A 258 14.84 -5.52 12.26
N THR A 259 13.70 -6.19 12.21
CA THR A 259 12.59 -6.01 13.16
C THR A 259 12.65 -6.96 14.35
N ASN A 260 13.68 -7.79 14.44
CA ASN A 260 13.82 -8.80 15.48
C ASN A 260 14.70 -8.33 16.64
N ASN A 261 14.54 -9.03 17.76
CA ASN A 261 15.32 -8.85 18.99
C ASN A 261 16.77 -9.35 18.93
N GLN A 262 17.18 -9.95 17.80
CA GLN A 262 18.52 -10.51 17.62
C GLN A 262 19.20 -9.91 16.40
N PRO A 263 20.53 -9.72 16.42
CA PRO A 263 21.27 -9.30 15.23
C PRO A 263 21.12 -10.30 14.09
N VAL A 264 21.02 -9.81 12.87
CA VAL A 264 20.96 -10.63 11.66
C VAL A 264 22.17 -10.34 10.78
N ALA A 265 22.80 -11.39 10.27
CA ALA A 265 23.85 -11.30 9.25
C ALA A 265 23.40 -12.04 8.00
N GLY A 266 23.73 -11.50 6.83
CA GLY A 266 23.36 -12.07 5.56
C GLY A 266 24.01 -11.36 4.38
N THR A 267 23.50 -11.63 3.19
CA THR A 267 23.95 -10.97 1.96
C THR A 267 22.75 -10.35 1.27
N VAL A 268 22.83 -9.06 0.98
CA VAL A 268 21.91 -8.41 0.06
C VAL A 268 22.48 -8.53 -1.35
N GLN A 269 21.63 -8.85 -2.31
CA GLN A 269 22.03 -9.00 -3.70
C GLN A 269 20.99 -8.43 -4.64
N TYR A 270 21.45 -8.02 -5.82
CA TYR A 270 20.58 -7.60 -6.91
C TYR A 270 21.09 -8.14 -8.23
N THR A 271 20.19 -8.29 -9.20
CA THR A 271 20.52 -8.70 -10.57
C THR A 271 20.11 -7.60 -11.52
N VAL A 272 21.03 -7.14 -12.37
CA VAL A 272 20.77 -6.15 -13.42
C VAL A 272 21.66 -6.44 -14.62
N ALA A 273 21.13 -6.29 -15.84
CA ALA A 273 21.90 -6.50 -17.07
C ALA A 273 22.70 -7.82 -17.11
N GLY A 274 22.11 -8.91 -16.60
CA GLY A 274 22.76 -10.23 -16.52
C GLY A 274 23.84 -10.38 -15.45
N GLN A 275 24.16 -9.32 -14.70
CA GLN A 275 25.13 -9.33 -13.61
C GLN A 275 24.42 -9.50 -12.28
N THR A 276 24.94 -10.36 -11.40
CA THR A 276 24.51 -10.47 -10.00
C THR A 276 25.60 -9.89 -9.10
N LEU A 277 25.25 -8.87 -8.34
CA LEU A 277 26.16 -8.19 -7.40
C LEU A 277 25.66 -8.37 -5.97
N ARG A 278 26.60 -8.53 -5.04
CA ARG A 278 26.36 -8.96 -3.66
C ARG A 278 27.10 -8.08 -2.68
N GLN A 279 26.48 -7.83 -1.53
CA GLN A 279 27.08 -7.11 -0.41
C GLN A 279 26.77 -7.85 0.89
N PRO A 280 27.79 -8.32 1.65
CA PRO A 280 27.55 -8.83 2.99
C PRO A 280 27.11 -7.69 3.92
N VAL A 281 26.16 -7.98 4.79
CA VAL A 281 25.58 -7.02 5.73
C VAL A 281 25.31 -7.68 7.07
N ARG A 282 25.50 -6.90 8.13
CA ARG A 282 25.09 -7.22 9.50
C ARG A 282 24.24 -6.07 10.02
N LEU A 283 23.09 -6.42 10.58
CA LEU A 283 22.11 -5.50 11.14
C LEU A 283 21.97 -5.83 12.64
N PRO A 284 22.24 -4.88 13.55
CA PRO A 284 21.83 -5.02 14.95
C PRO A 284 20.32 -5.29 15.08
N ALA A 285 19.88 -5.76 16.25
CA ALA A 285 18.46 -5.85 16.58
C ALA A 285 17.79 -4.47 16.42
N HIS A 286 16.56 -4.45 15.90
CA HIS A 286 15.75 -3.22 15.73
C HIS A 286 16.42 -2.08 14.98
N SER A 287 17.29 -2.41 14.01
CA SER A 287 18.06 -1.42 13.26
C SER A 287 17.61 -1.31 11.81
N THR A 288 17.64 -0.09 11.28
CA THR A 288 17.45 0.20 9.86
C THR A 288 18.74 0.76 9.29
N ARG A 289 19.16 0.25 8.13
CA ARG A 289 20.38 0.68 7.45
C ARG A 289 20.14 0.86 5.96
N LEU A 290 20.49 2.03 5.44
CA LEU A 290 20.66 2.24 4.00
C LEU A 290 21.94 1.54 3.53
N VAL A 291 21.79 0.56 2.65
CA VAL A 291 22.89 -0.20 2.06
C VAL A 291 23.12 0.28 0.64
N ARG A 292 24.35 0.70 0.34
CA ARG A 292 24.82 0.93 -1.03
C ARG A 292 25.41 -0.38 -1.53
N LEU A 293 24.85 -0.90 -2.62
CA LEU A 293 25.33 -2.14 -3.24
C LEU A 293 26.43 -1.80 -4.28
N PRO A 294 27.28 -2.78 -4.65
CA PRO A 294 28.29 -2.56 -5.69
C PRO A 294 27.65 -2.02 -6.97
N THR A 295 28.29 -1.02 -7.59
CA THR A 295 27.82 -0.41 -8.83
C THR A 295 27.98 -1.38 -10.00
N ALA A 296 26.93 -1.58 -10.80
CA ALA A 296 27.03 -2.29 -12.07
C ALA A 296 27.38 -1.32 -13.21
N THR A 297 28.05 -1.83 -14.24
CA THR A 297 28.30 -1.11 -15.49
C THR A 297 27.47 -1.73 -16.61
N LEU A 298 26.73 -0.89 -17.34
CA LEU A 298 25.99 -1.26 -18.54
C LEU A 298 26.71 -0.69 -19.77
N PRO A 299 27.43 -1.50 -20.57
CA PRO A 299 28.32 -1.01 -21.62
C PRO A 299 27.64 -0.25 -22.76
N SER A 300 26.45 -0.70 -23.18
CA SER A 300 25.72 -0.15 -24.31
C SER A 300 24.27 0.12 -23.90
N PRO A 301 24.02 1.16 -23.07
CA PRO A 301 22.69 1.45 -22.59
C PRO A 301 21.82 1.91 -23.77
N ARG A 302 20.60 1.39 -23.83
CA ARG A 302 19.56 1.88 -24.74
C ARG A 302 18.77 2.96 -23.98
N LEU A 303 18.66 4.15 -24.58
CA LEU A 303 17.83 5.24 -24.06
C LEU A 303 16.34 4.95 -24.29
#